data_AF-A0A953UJM0-F1
#
_entry.id   AF-A0A953UJM0-F1
#
_cell.length_a   1.000
_cell.length_b   1.000
_cell.length_c   1.000
_cell.angle_alpha   90.00
_cell.angle_beta   90.00
_cell.angle_gamma   90.00
#
_symmetry.space_group_name_H-M   'P 1'
#
loop_
_entity.id
_entity.type
_entity.pdbx_description
1 polymer ?
#
loop_
_entity_poly.entity_id
_entity_poly.type
_entity_poly.pdbx_seq_one_letter_code
_entity_poly.pdbx_strand_id
1 'polypeptide(L)'
;MAIKTPAAVPPFDPSRADMRLPQAALKFRLDNMLVTAENLRRLNITAWLYRDKQGNEGIKVNPNTTIAELIAQFGPADTRDAEVGIHSEGRAGEFFRTHPDLTVVQIFTERIPCREMCAPMLSNNFRGIPVFYYYDKRVWEGEKSATEILAGAYGIDLAKAALAQLTDQFVRLRNAKDATKGEHVAQLNLIRHSWNPMGRAVQVFNPVATPELSIWDDVEDSLDTVRDLLKANNFVKAGAFLVAAGEQYKVALKKFVKWKNGFETGAGRTYVAIGVISVAIIVAAAAVFAVGAAAAGAAAGTATEGAAATTNAAQTLIRIQLLSEQADTFIRIASSEGEAEPIIEEILKAARALP
;
A
#
# COMPACT_ATOMS: atom_id res chain seq x y z
N MET A 1 -12.60 -23.63 11.98
CA MET A 1 -13.30 -23.20 10.76
C MET A 1 -12.58 -23.85 9.58
N ALA A 2 -13.18 -24.83 8.92
CA ALA A 2 -12.52 -25.57 7.84
C ALA A 2 -12.50 -24.68 6.58
N ILE A 3 -11.30 -24.32 6.11
CA ILE A 3 -11.10 -23.57 4.87
C ILE A 3 -11.47 -24.51 3.72
N LYS A 4 -12.63 -24.29 3.08
CA LYS A 4 -12.99 -24.99 1.84
C LYS A 4 -12.07 -24.47 0.74
N THR A 5 -11.21 -25.34 0.22
CA THR A 5 -10.37 -25.03 -0.94
C THR A 5 -11.25 -25.03 -2.20
N PRO A 6 -11.33 -23.92 -2.96
CA PRO A 6 -12.05 -23.93 -4.23
C PRO A 6 -11.27 -24.71 -5.29
N ALA A 7 -12.00 -25.34 -6.21
CA ALA A 7 -11.46 -26.05 -7.36
C ALA A 7 -10.76 -25.07 -8.31
N ALA A 8 -9.44 -24.94 -8.20
CA ALA A 8 -8.63 -24.24 -9.18
C ALA A 8 -8.39 -25.16 -10.39
N VAL A 9 -8.86 -24.73 -11.56
CA VAL A 9 -8.51 -25.33 -12.86
C VAL A 9 -7.11 -24.76 -13.26
N PRO A 10 -6.28 -25.53 -13.99
CA PRO A 10 -4.83 -25.47 -13.97
C PRO A 10 -4.12 -24.11 -14.03
N PRO A 11 -2.90 -24.09 -13.48
CA PRO A 11 -2.10 -25.25 -13.06
C PRO A 11 -1.85 -25.27 -11.55
N PHE A 12 -2.94 -25.33 -10.80
CA PHE A 12 -2.91 -25.83 -9.44
C PHE A 12 -3.76 -27.10 -9.35
N ASP A 13 -3.10 -28.25 -9.32
CA ASP A 13 -3.76 -29.54 -9.07
C ASP A 13 -3.53 -29.91 -7.59
N PRO A 14 -4.54 -29.76 -6.71
CA PRO A 14 -4.39 -30.05 -5.29
C PRO A 14 -4.09 -31.52 -5.00
N SER A 15 -4.30 -32.43 -5.96
CA SER A 15 -3.93 -33.84 -5.81
C SER A 15 -2.42 -34.10 -5.97
N ARG A 16 -1.69 -33.13 -6.55
CA ARG A 16 -0.26 -33.24 -6.86
C ARG A 16 0.60 -32.22 -6.11
N ALA A 17 0.00 -31.14 -5.63
CA ALA A 17 0.66 -30.12 -4.83
C ALA A 17 0.52 -30.41 -3.33
N ASP A 18 1.62 -30.27 -2.60
CA ASP A 18 1.62 -30.24 -1.14
C ASP A 18 0.90 -28.97 -0.69
N MET A 19 -0.29 -29.15 -0.11
CA MET A 19 -1.15 -28.04 0.32
C MET A 19 -0.53 -27.18 1.43
N ARG A 20 0.53 -27.64 2.11
CA ARG A 20 1.28 -26.81 3.08
C ARG A 20 1.91 -25.60 2.39
N LEU A 21 2.25 -25.70 1.10
CA LEU A 21 2.90 -24.61 0.36
C LEU A 21 2.01 -23.39 0.10
N PRO A 22 0.82 -23.52 -0.55
CA PRO A 22 -0.07 -22.38 -0.69
C PRO A 22 -0.60 -21.86 0.66
N GLN A 23 -0.75 -22.74 1.67
CA GLN A 23 -1.09 -22.33 3.04
C GLN A 23 0.00 -21.47 3.67
N ALA A 24 1.28 -21.82 3.50
CA ALA A 24 2.40 -21.03 3.97
C ALA A 24 2.47 -19.67 3.26
N ALA A 25 2.20 -19.62 1.96
CA ALA A 25 2.11 -18.35 1.21
C ALA A 25 0.97 -17.46 1.72
N LEU A 26 -0.23 -18.02 1.94
CA LEU A 26 -1.36 -17.29 2.53
C LEU A 26 -1.03 -16.80 3.94
N LYS A 27 -0.47 -17.66 4.80
CA LYS A 27 -0.04 -17.27 6.14
C LYS A 27 0.92 -16.10 6.10
N PHE A 28 1.93 -16.15 5.22
CA PHE A 28 2.85 -15.03 5.03
C PHE A 28 2.11 -13.75 4.64
N ARG A 29 1.13 -13.80 3.73
CA ARG A 29 0.32 -12.63 3.39
C ARG A 29 -0.43 -12.07 4.59
N LEU A 30 -1.07 -12.93 5.38
CA LEU A 30 -1.87 -12.51 6.53
C LEU A 30 -0.98 -11.85 7.59
N ASP A 31 0.14 -12.49 7.93
CA ASP A 31 1.08 -11.99 8.94
C ASP A 31 1.70 -10.63 8.54
N ASN A 32 1.79 -10.34 7.23
CA ASN A 32 2.38 -9.11 6.69
C ASN A 32 1.35 -8.13 6.07
N MET A 33 0.04 -8.36 6.30
CA MET A 33 -1.04 -7.53 5.75
C MET A 33 -1.02 -7.36 4.21
N LEU A 34 -0.60 -8.40 3.49
CA LEU A 34 -0.45 -8.41 2.02
C LEU A 34 -1.67 -8.98 1.28
N VAL A 35 -2.84 -9.03 1.92
CA VAL A 35 -4.09 -9.56 1.33
C VAL A 35 -4.96 -8.51 0.64
N THR A 36 -4.43 -7.30 0.44
CA THR A 36 -5.12 -6.20 -0.25
C THR A 36 -5.16 -6.45 -1.76
N ALA A 37 -6.12 -5.83 -2.46
CA ALA A 37 -6.22 -5.99 -3.92
C ALA A 37 -4.93 -5.59 -4.65
N GLU A 38 -4.29 -4.50 -4.22
CA GLU A 38 -3.01 -4.04 -4.76
C GLU A 38 -1.85 -4.97 -4.44
N ASN A 39 -1.76 -5.47 -3.20
CA ASN A 39 -0.71 -6.41 -2.81
C ASN A 39 -0.88 -7.77 -3.50
N LEU A 40 -2.11 -8.21 -3.73
CA LEU A 40 -2.41 -9.39 -4.54
C LEU A 40 -2.09 -9.15 -6.02
N ARG A 41 -2.19 -7.90 -6.52
CA ARG A 41 -1.88 -7.51 -7.89
C ARG A 41 -0.37 -7.37 -8.16
N ARG A 42 0.40 -6.84 -7.22
CA ARG A 42 1.80 -6.44 -7.44
C ARG A 42 2.83 -7.38 -6.83
N LEU A 43 2.52 -7.97 -5.69
CA LEU A 43 3.45 -8.84 -4.99
C LEU A 43 3.14 -10.28 -5.35
N ASN A 44 4.14 -10.98 -5.85
CA ASN A 44 4.12 -12.43 -5.98
C ASN A 44 4.83 -13.05 -4.78
N ILE A 45 4.29 -14.17 -4.28
CA ILE A 45 4.89 -14.97 -3.21
C ILE A 45 5.12 -16.38 -3.73
N THR A 46 6.28 -16.94 -3.40
CA THR A 46 6.61 -18.34 -3.65
C THR A 46 6.89 -19.05 -2.33
N ALA A 47 6.51 -20.33 -2.24
CA ALA A 47 6.79 -21.21 -1.13
C ALA A 47 7.43 -22.49 -1.65
N TRP A 48 8.59 -22.85 -1.11
CA TRP A 48 9.40 -23.98 -1.58
C TRP A 48 9.51 -25.01 -0.46
N LEU A 49 9.06 -26.23 -0.73
CA LEU A 49 9.27 -27.38 0.14
C LEU A 49 10.70 -27.85 -0.03
N TYR A 50 11.42 -28.03 1.07
CA TYR A 50 12.77 -28.58 1.07
C TYR A 50 12.93 -29.64 2.14
N ARG A 51 13.98 -30.44 2.00
CA ARG A 51 14.41 -31.45 2.96
C ARG A 51 15.86 -31.20 3.35
N ASP A 52 16.15 -31.23 4.64
CA ASP A 52 17.53 -31.14 5.16
C ASP A 52 18.28 -32.49 5.06
N LYS A 53 19.53 -32.52 5.50
CA LYS A 53 20.38 -33.73 5.49
C LYS A 53 19.87 -34.84 6.41
N GLN A 54 19.09 -34.49 7.43
CA GLN A 54 18.50 -35.41 8.39
C GLN A 54 17.15 -35.96 7.90
N GLY A 55 16.67 -35.46 6.76
CA GLY A 55 15.40 -35.87 6.18
C GLY A 55 14.20 -35.06 6.69
N ASN A 56 14.41 -34.04 7.53
CA ASN A 56 13.32 -33.18 8.00
C ASN A 56 12.88 -32.25 6.89
N GLU A 57 11.58 -32.03 6.80
CA GLU A 57 10.99 -31.15 5.80
C GLU A 57 10.74 -29.76 6.38
N GLY A 58 11.01 -28.74 5.56
CA GLY A 58 10.73 -27.35 5.87
C GLY A 58 10.15 -26.61 4.67
N ILE A 59 9.57 -25.44 4.92
CA ILE A 59 9.03 -24.57 3.87
C ILE A 59 9.71 -23.21 3.96
N LYS A 60 10.26 -22.76 2.83
CA LYS A 60 10.81 -21.40 2.68
C LYS A 60 9.85 -20.56 1.86
N VAL A 61 9.31 -19.50 2.46
CA VAL A 61 8.46 -18.52 1.77
C VAL A 61 9.28 -17.28 1.42
N ASN A 62 9.16 -16.80 0.19
CA ASN A 62 9.80 -15.57 -0.26
C ASN A 62 8.81 -14.69 -1.03
N PRO A 63 8.68 -13.39 -0.70
CA PRO A 63 8.00 -12.41 -1.55
C PRO A 63 8.96 -11.87 -2.63
N ASN A 64 8.40 -11.21 -3.64
CA ASN A 64 9.17 -10.34 -4.53
C ASN A 64 9.88 -9.25 -3.71
N THR A 65 11.04 -8.79 -4.19
CA THR A 65 11.58 -7.48 -3.80
C THR A 65 11.15 -6.46 -4.84
N THR A 66 10.46 -5.43 -4.39
CA THR A 66 10.01 -4.32 -5.23
C THR A 66 11.17 -3.40 -5.60
N ILE A 67 11.02 -2.67 -6.71
CA ILE A 67 11.98 -1.62 -7.11
C ILE A 67 12.14 -0.59 -5.99
N ALA A 68 11.04 -0.19 -5.33
CA ALA A 68 11.09 0.77 -4.23
C ALA A 68 11.94 0.29 -3.04
N GLU A 69 11.87 -0.99 -2.69
CA GLU A 69 12.71 -1.56 -1.64
C GLU A 69 14.19 -1.58 -2.05
N LEU A 70 14.49 -1.90 -3.31
CA LEU A 70 15.87 -1.85 -3.82
C LEU A 70 16.41 -0.42 -3.80
N ILE A 71 15.61 0.57 -4.21
CA ILE A 71 16.00 1.98 -4.16
C ILE A 71 16.25 2.43 -2.72
N ALA A 72 15.40 2.02 -1.77
CA ALA A 72 15.57 2.36 -0.37
C ALA A 72 16.87 1.77 0.21
N GLN A 73 17.28 0.58 -0.25
CA GLN A 73 18.46 -0.12 0.25
C GLN A 73 19.77 0.31 -0.44
N PHE A 74 19.73 0.51 -1.76
CA PHE A 74 20.94 0.68 -2.58
C PHE A 74 21.02 2.04 -3.28
N GLY A 75 19.96 2.86 -3.21
CA GLY A 75 19.79 4.06 -4.03
C GLY A 75 19.17 3.75 -5.40
N PRO A 76 18.75 4.79 -6.14
CA PRO A 76 18.27 4.63 -7.51
C PRO A 76 19.38 4.11 -8.42
N ALA A 77 19.01 3.35 -9.46
CA ALA A 77 19.97 2.94 -10.47
C ALA A 77 20.40 4.14 -11.34
N ASP A 78 21.61 4.08 -11.92
CA ASP A 78 22.13 5.15 -12.79
C ASP A 78 21.24 5.40 -14.02
N THR A 79 20.52 4.35 -14.47
CA THR A 79 19.58 4.43 -15.58
C THR A 79 18.26 3.71 -15.24
N ARG A 80 17.14 4.22 -15.77
CA ARG A 80 15.80 3.71 -15.46
C ARG A 80 15.57 2.26 -15.92
N ASP A 81 16.25 1.83 -16.98
CA ASP A 81 16.20 0.46 -17.49
C ASP A 81 16.97 -0.55 -16.62
N ALA A 82 17.86 -0.08 -15.75
CA ALA A 82 18.55 -0.90 -14.76
C ALA A 82 17.73 -1.10 -13.46
N GLU A 83 16.62 -0.39 -13.29
CA GLU A 83 15.70 -0.57 -12.14
C GLU A 83 14.85 -1.84 -12.30
N VAL A 84 15.44 -3.00 -12.03
CA VAL A 84 14.76 -4.29 -12.10
C VAL A 84 14.37 -4.80 -10.71
N GLY A 85 13.09 -5.15 -10.55
CA GLY A 85 12.64 -5.86 -9.34
C GLY A 85 13.15 -7.31 -9.32
N ILE A 86 13.29 -7.89 -8.13
CA ILE A 86 13.67 -9.31 -8.00
C ILE A 86 12.41 -10.12 -7.73
N HIS A 87 12.08 -11.02 -8.66
CA HIS A 87 10.98 -11.96 -8.47
C HIS A 87 11.24 -12.93 -7.32
N SER A 88 10.17 -13.36 -6.67
CA SER A 88 10.18 -14.22 -5.50
C SER A 88 10.90 -15.54 -5.76
N GLU A 89 10.74 -16.09 -6.97
CA GLU A 89 11.45 -17.30 -7.42
C GLU A 89 12.96 -17.07 -7.50
N GLY A 90 13.40 -15.89 -7.95
CA GLY A 90 14.81 -15.53 -8.00
C GLY A 90 15.44 -15.49 -6.59
N ARG A 91 14.75 -14.87 -5.62
CA ARG A 91 15.21 -14.85 -4.22
C ARG A 91 15.27 -16.26 -3.63
N ALA A 92 14.23 -17.06 -3.86
CA ALA A 92 14.18 -18.43 -3.39
C ALA A 92 15.28 -19.29 -4.01
N GLY A 93 15.47 -19.18 -5.33
CA GLY A 93 16.51 -19.90 -6.07
C GLY A 93 17.91 -19.58 -5.54
N GLU A 94 18.23 -18.31 -5.31
CA GLU A 94 19.53 -17.91 -4.77
C GLU A 94 19.74 -18.43 -3.34
N PHE A 95 18.71 -18.40 -2.49
CA PHE A 95 18.77 -18.99 -1.16
C PHE A 95 19.13 -20.48 -1.23
N PHE A 96 18.43 -21.29 -2.03
CA PHE A 96 18.74 -22.73 -2.10
C PHE A 96 20.06 -23.02 -2.81
N ARG A 97 20.48 -22.20 -3.78
CA ARG A 97 21.80 -22.33 -4.42
C ARG A 97 22.95 -22.14 -3.43
N THR A 98 22.76 -21.27 -2.43
CA THR A 98 23.76 -20.97 -1.39
C THR A 98 23.63 -21.87 -0.15
N HIS A 99 22.59 -22.71 -0.08
CA HIS A 99 22.36 -23.67 1.00
C HIS A 99 22.26 -25.10 0.43
N PRO A 100 23.39 -25.66 -0.07
CA PRO A 100 23.41 -26.95 -0.78
C PRO A 100 23.09 -28.15 0.12
N ASP A 101 23.00 -27.95 1.43
CA ASP A 101 22.53 -28.93 2.41
C ASP A 101 21.00 -29.09 2.41
N LEU A 102 20.27 -28.20 1.74
CA LEU A 102 18.82 -28.24 1.59
C LEU A 102 18.44 -28.71 0.19
N THR A 103 17.75 -29.85 0.11
CA THR A 103 17.25 -30.39 -1.16
C THR A 103 15.83 -29.89 -1.41
N VAL A 104 15.62 -29.14 -2.49
CA VAL A 104 14.27 -28.70 -2.88
C VAL A 104 13.46 -29.90 -3.37
N VAL A 105 12.23 -30.03 -2.88
CA VAL A 105 11.33 -31.15 -3.19
C VAL A 105 10.19 -30.70 -4.11
N GLN A 106 9.63 -29.52 -3.85
CA GLN A 106 8.50 -29.00 -4.61
C GLN A 106 8.45 -27.48 -4.51
N ILE A 107 7.99 -26.83 -5.58
CA ILE A 107 7.87 -25.37 -5.66
C ILE A 107 6.41 -24.99 -5.89
N PHE A 108 5.93 -24.06 -5.09
CA PHE A 108 4.69 -23.33 -5.34
C PHE A 108 5.01 -21.86 -5.56
N THR A 109 4.43 -21.26 -6.58
CA THR A 109 4.43 -19.80 -6.77
C THR A 109 3.03 -19.36 -7.11
N GLU A 110 2.57 -18.22 -6.61
CA GLU A 110 1.20 -17.75 -6.86
C GLU A 110 0.93 -17.53 -8.34
N ARG A 111 1.96 -17.14 -9.10
CA ARG A 111 1.88 -16.85 -10.53
C ARG A 111 2.92 -17.65 -11.28
N ILE A 112 2.65 -17.90 -12.56
CA ILE A 112 3.64 -18.56 -13.40
C ILE A 112 5.00 -17.82 -13.36
N PRO A 113 6.12 -18.55 -13.20
CA PRO A 113 7.45 -17.96 -13.33
C PRO A 113 7.63 -17.24 -14.67
N CYS A 114 8.25 -16.05 -14.65
CA CYS A 114 8.49 -15.31 -15.90
C CYS A 114 9.39 -16.09 -16.86
N ARG A 115 9.16 -15.91 -18.16
CA ARG A 115 9.82 -16.71 -19.21
C ARG A 115 11.27 -16.32 -19.41
N GLU A 116 11.59 -15.07 -19.13
CA GLU A 116 12.88 -14.46 -19.44
C GLU A 116 13.95 -14.83 -18.40
N MET A 117 13.55 -15.01 -17.14
CA MET A 117 14.49 -15.19 -16.03
C MET A 117 14.14 -16.35 -15.11
N CYS A 118 12.94 -16.38 -14.54
CA CYS A 118 12.60 -17.33 -13.50
C CYS A 118 12.44 -18.76 -14.05
N ALA A 119 11.70 -18.96 -15.14
CA ALA A 119 11.53 -20.28 -15.74
C ALA A 119 12.85 -20.90 -16.26
N PRO A 120 13.74 -20.15 -16.94
CA PRO A 120 15.07 -20.67 -17.27
C PRO A 120 15.91 -21.02 -16.04
N MET A 121 15.92 -20.16 -15.03
CA MET A 121 16.65 -20.39 -13.77
C MET A 121 16.17 -21.65 -13.06
N LEU A 122 14.85 -21.86 -12.96
CA LEU A 122 14.28 -23.10 -12.41
C LEU A 122 14.66 -24.33 -13.25
N SER A 123 14.63 -24.22 -14.57
CA SER A 123 14.96 -25.34 -15.47
C SER A 123 16.42 -25.77 -15.39
N ASN A 124 17.33 -24.80 -15.19
CA ASN A 124 18.77 -25.05 -15.12
C ASN A 124 19.22 -25.50 -13.74
N ASN A 125 18.75 -24.84 -12.68
CA ASN A 125 19.26 -25.04 -11.32
C ASN A 125 18.42 -26.02 -10.48
N PHE A 126 17.14 -26.19 -10.83
CA PHE A 126 16.18 -27.02 -10.09
C PHE A 126 15.47 -28.01 -11.02
N ARG A 127 16.25 -28.64 -11.91
CA ARG A 127 15.74 -29.54 -12.95
C ARG A 127 14.98 -30.72 -12.33
N GLY A 128 13.79 -30.98 -12.87
CA GLY A 128 12.95 -32.10 -12.43
C GLY A 128 12.12 -31.83 -11.17
N ILE A 129 12.30 -30.68 -10.52
CA ILE A 129 11.47 -30.28 -9.38
C ILE A 129 10.10 -29.81 -9.90
N PRO A 130 8.99 -30.35 -9.38
CA PRO A 130 7.65 -29.95 -9.79
C PRO A 130 7.32 -28.54 -9.31
N VAL A 131 6.76 -27.72 -10.21
CA VAL A 131 6.36 -26.32 -9.96
C VAL A 131 4.85 -26.19 -10.16
N PHE A 132 4.16 -25.63 -9.17
CA PHE A 132 2.72 -25.40 -9.18
C PHE A 132 2.39 -23.92 -9.02
N TYR A 133 1.28 -23.47 -9.62
CA TYR A 133 0.88 -22.08 -9.52
C TYR A 133 -0.60 -21.81 -9.71
N TYR A 134 -1.13 -20.76 -9.08
CA TYR A 134 -2.54 -20.41 -9.20
C TYR A 134 -2.88 -19.65 -10.47
N TYR A 135 -1.99 -18.78 -10.93
CA TYR A 135 -2.30 -17.82 -11.99
C TYR A 135 -1.38 -17.89 -13.20
N ASP A 136 -1.96 -18.10 -14.38
CA ASP A 136 -1.35 -17.86 -15.69
C ASP A 136 -2.18 -16.85 -16.47
N LYS A 137 -1.63 -15.68 -16.79
CA LYS A 137 -2.34 -14.70 -17.63
C LYS A 137 -2.79 -15.28 -18.97
N ARG A 138 -2.05 -16.26 -19.52
CA ARG A 138 -2.32 -16.86 -20.83
C ARG A 138 -3.49 -17.84 -20.78
N VAL A 139 -3.68 -18.55 -19.66
CA VAL A 139 -4.78 -19.51 -19.49
C VAL A 139 -6.11 -18.77 -19.34
N TRP A 140 -6.08 -17.59 -18.72
CA TRP A 140 -7.27 -16.79 -18.48
C TRP A 140 -7.58 -15.78 -19.59
N GLU A 141 -6.80 -15.73 -20.68
CA GLU A 141 -6.95 -14.79 -21.82
C GLU A 141 -7.14 -13.31 -21.43
N GLY A 142 -6.74 -12.93 -20.21
CA GLY A 142 -6.98 -11.60 -19.64
C GLY A 142 -8.37 -11.39 -19.01
N GLU A 143 -9.28 -12.36 -19.07
CA GLU A 143 -10.62 -12.28 -18.47
C GLU A 143 -10.58 -12.15 -16.95
N LYS A 144 -9.59 -12.77 -16.30
CA LYS A 144 -9.39 -12.68 -14.85
C LYS A 144 -8.03 -12.10 -14.51
N SER A 145 -8.06 -11.17 -13.58
CA SER A 145 -6.86 -10.61 -12.96
C SER A 145 -6.25 -11.60 -11.97
N ALA A 146 -4.95 -11.45 -11.72
CA ALA A 146 -4.28 -12.20 -10.66
C ALA A 146 -4.93 -11.94 -9.28
N THR A 147 -5.41 -10.72 -9.03
CA THR A 147 -6.09 -10.37 -7.78
C THR A 147 -7.33 -11.23 -7.57
N GLU A 148 -8.18 -11.37 -8.58
CA GLU A 148 -9.40 -12.19 -8.48
C GLU A 148 -9.10 -13.66 -8.28
N ILE A 149 -8.12 -14.20 -9.03
CA ILE A 149 -7.73 -15.61 -8.92
C ILE A 149 -7.13 -15.90 -7.54
N LEU A 150 -6.23 -15.06 -7.05
CA LEU A 150 -5.58 -15.26 -5.75
C LEU A 150 -6.55 -15.03 -4.60
N ALA A 151 -7.41 -14.02 -4.68
CA ALA A 151 -8.45 -13.80 -3.67
C ALA A 151 -9.40 -14.99 -3.61
N GLY A 152 -9.85 -15.49 -4.77
CA GLY A 152 -10.67 -16.69 -4.87
C GLY A 152 -9.97 -17.92 -4.29
N ALA A 153 -8.72 -18.19 -4.68
CA ALA A 153 -7.92 -19.31 -4.20
C ALA A 153 -7.73 -19.29 -2.68
N TYR A 154 -7.54 -18.10 -2.10
CA TYR A 154 -7.34 -17.92 -0.67
C TYR A 154 -8.62 -17.71 0.13
N GLY A 155 -9.80 -17.65 -0.51
CA GLY A 155 -11.06 -17.34 0.16
C GLY A 155 -11.06 -15.96 0.81
N ILE A 156 -10.33 -15.00 0.23
CA ILE A 156 -10.24 -13.63 0.73
C ILE A 156 -11.47 -12.85 0.22
N ASP A 157 -12.26 -12.35 1.16
CA ASP A 157 -13.26 -11.34 0.88
C ASP A 157 -12.55 -9.99 0.66
N LEU A 158 -12.37 -9.63 -0.61
CA LEU A 158 -11.68 -8.40 -1.01
C LEU A 158 -12.37 -7.13 -0.48
N ALA A 159 -13.70 -7.13 -0.38
CA ALA A 159 -14.44 -5.98 0.13
C ALA A 159 -14.18 -5.82 1.64
N LYS A 160 -14.25 -6.92 2.40
CA LYS A 160 -13.92 -6.89 3.83
C LYS A 160 -12.46 -6.49 4.08
N ALA A 161 -11.53 -7.00 3.28
CA ALA A 161 -10.10 -6.64 3.38
C ALA A 161 -9.87 -5.16 3.07
N ALA A 162 -10.50 -4.64 2.02
CA ALA A 162 -10.42 -3.23 1.64
C ALA A 162 -11.00 -2.31 2.71
N LEU A 163 -12.12 -2.69 3.36
CA LEU A 163 -12.71 -1.93 4.46
C LEU A 163 -11.76 -1.86 5.67
N ALA A 164 -11.20 -3.01 6.06
CA ALA A 164 -10.25 -3.09 7.16
C ALA A 164 -9.02 -2.20 6.88
N GLN A 165 -8.52 -2.22 5.65
CA GLN A 165 -7.41 -1.38 5.22
C GLN A 165 -7.74 0.12 5.26
N LEU A 166 -8.91 0.55 4.72
CA LEU A 166 -9.32 1.95 4.81
C LEU A 166 -9.46 2.42 6.26
N THR A 167 -10.00 1.58 7.12
CA THR A 167 -10.20 1.89 8.55
C THR A 167 -8.86 1.98 9.29
N ASP A 168 -7.92 1.05 9.04
CA ASP A 168 -6.56 1.12 9.60
C ASP A 168 -5.84 2.41 9.17
N GLN A 169 -5.88 2.74 7.86
CA GLN A 169 -5.25 3.96 7.36
C GLN A 169 -5.87 5.23 7.97
N PHE A 170 -7.21 5.26 8.11
CA PHE A 170 -7.91 6.34 8.80
C PHE A 170 -7.45 6.49 10.26
N VAL A 171 -7.38 5.39 11.02
CA VAL A 171 -6.93 5.41 12.42
C VAL A 171 -5.47 5.85 12.53
N ARG A 172 -4.58 5.36 11.66
CA ARG A 172 -3.17 5.76 11.64
C ARG A 172 -3.00 7.25 11.39
N LEU A 173 -3.68 7.79 10.37
CA LEU A 173 -3.61 9.21 10.06
C LEU A 173 -4.15 10.07 11.21
N ARG A 174 -5.30 9.68 11.77
CA ARG A 174 -5.89 10.37 12.91
C ARG A 174 -4.94 10.41 14.10
N ASN A 175 -4.36 9.26 14.46
CA ASN A 175 -3.42 9.17 15.58
C ASN A 175 -2.14 10.00 15.33
N ALA A 176 -1.59 9.98 14.11
CA ALA A 176 -0.43 10.78 13.75
C ALA A 176 -0.73 12.29 13.85
N LYS A 177 -1.89 12.71 13.35
CA LYS A 177 -2.39 14.08 13.48
C LYS A 177 -2.59 14.47 14.95
N ASP A 178 -3.28 13.65 15.74
CA ASP A 178 -3.54 13.91 17.16
C ASP A 178 -2.25 14.06 17.97
N ALA A 179 -1.27 13.18 17.74
CA ALA A 179 0.03 13.26 18.39
C ALA A 179 0.76 14.57 18.04
N THR A 180 0.80 14.91 16.75
CA THR A 180 1.51 16.11 16.27
C THR A 180 0.81 17.40 16.71
N LYS A 181 -0.51 17.46 16.63
CA LYS A 181 -1.32 18.58 17.13
C LYS A 181 -1.17 18.74 18.63
N GLY A 182 -1.16 17.64 19.39
CA GLY A 182 -0.91 17.65 20.83
C GLY A 182 0.45 18.25 21.19
N GLU A 183 1.49 17.91 20.44
CA GLU A 183 2.81 18.54 20.56
C GLU A 183 2.75 20.05 20.26
N HIS A 184 2.08 20.44 19.17
CA HIS A 184 1.91 21.86 18.80
C HIS A 184 1.18 22.64 19.91
N VAL A 185 0.09 22.10 20.47
CA VAL A 185 -0.64 22.69 21.60
C VAL A 185 0.26 22.85 22.83
N ALA A 186 1.04 21.82 23.18
CA ALA A 186 1.95 21.88 24.31
C ALA A 186 3.01 22.98 24.14
N GLN A 187 3.60 23.09 22.95
CA GLN A 187 4.59 24.13 22.64
C GLN A 187 3.98 25.54 22.68
N LEU A 188 2.78 25.73 22.11
CA LEU A 188 2.08 27.01 22.20
C LEU A 188 1.75 27.40 23.64
N ASN A 189 1.34 26.44 24.47
CA ASN A 189 1.07 26.69 25.88
C ASN A 189 2.34 27.09 26.64
N LEU A 190 3.48 26.43 26.36
CA LEU A 190 4.78 26.82 26.91
C LEU A 190 5.15 28.25 26.53
N ILE A 191 4.90 28.66 25.28
CA ILE A 191 5.22 30.00 24.80
C ILE A 191 4.28 31.07 25.37
N ARG A 192 2.96 30.80 25.37
CA ARG A 192 1.92 31.76 25.78
C ARG A 192 1.78 31.91 27.29
N HIS A 193 2.02 30.85 28.04
CA HIS A 193 1.74 30.80 29.49
C HIS A 193 2.98 30.64 30.36
N SER A 194 4.17 30.49 29.79
CA SER A 194 5.37 30.58 30.62
C SER A 194 5.61 32.03 31.04
N TRP A 195 5.53 32.27 32.35
CA TRP A 195 6.14 33.42 33.00
C TRP A 195 7.69 33.36 32.95
N ASN A 196 8.23 32.32 32.31
CA ASN A 196 9.65 32.08 32.19
C ASN A 196 10.22 32.98 31.08
N PRO A 197 11.26 33.80 31.35
CA PRO A 197 11.94 34.62 30.34
C PRO A 197 12.40 33.83 29.11
N MET A 198 12.59 32.52 29.23
CA MET A 198 12.86 31.62 28.10
C MET A 198 11.77 31.62 27.03
N GLY A 199 10.47 31.65 27.38
CA GLY A 199 9.38 31.65 26.38
C GLY A 199 9.35 32.92 25.54
N ARG A 200 9.68 34.07 26.15
CA ARG A 200 9.86 35.34 25.43
C ARG A 200 11.15 35.38 24.63
N ALA A 201 12.25 34.85 25.15
CA ALA A 201 13.52 34.75 24.41
C ALA A 201 13.33 33.91 23.14
N VAL A 202 12.61 32.79 23.23
CA VAL A 202 12.24 31.93 22.10
C VAL A 202 11.47 32.69 21.01
N GLN A 203 10.53 33.59 21.39
CA GLN A 203 9.84 34.46 20.42
C GLN A 203 10.74 35.54 19.81
N VAL A 204 11.71 36.04 20.55
CA VAL A 204 12.65 37.08 20.08
C VAL A 204 13.68 36.51 19.09
N PHE A 205 14.11 35.27 19.30
CA PHE A 205 15.16 34.63 18.48
C PHE A 205 14.63 33.77 17.32
N ASN A 206 13.32 33.48 17.25
CA ASN A 206 12.74 32.82 16.09
C ASN A 206 12.06 33.84 15.17
N PRO A 207 12.62 34.12 13.97
CA PRO A 207 12.03 35.05 13.02
C PRO A 207 10.77 34.49 12.33
N VAL A 208 10.47 33.19 12.49
CA VAL A 208 9.31 32.54 11.87
C VAL A 208 8.07 32.77 12.72
N ALA A 209 7.02 33.32 12.09
CA ALA A 209 5.73 33.50 12.72
C ALA A 209 5.20 32.17 13.28
N THR A 210 4.71 32.22 14.52
CA THR A 210 4.13 31.04 15.17
C THR A 210 2.83 30.65 14.46
N PRO A 211 2.74 29.45 13.88
CA PRO A 211 1.52 29.02 13.21
C PRO A 211 0.41 28.84 14.24
N GLU A 212 -0.81 29.19 13.85
CA GLU A 212 -1.98 28.96 14.69
C GLU A 212 -2.36 27.48 14.70
N LEU A 213 -3.16 27.05 15.69
CA LEU A 213 -3.69 25.69 15.73
C LEU A 213 -4.64 25.39 14.56
N SER A 214 -5.17 26.42 13.90
CA SER A 214 -6.06 26.33 12.75
C SER A 214 -5.42 25.67 11.53
N ILE A 215 -4.08 25.54 11.48
CA ILE A 215 -3.40 24.75 10.44
C ILE A 215 -3.86 23.28 10.39
N TRP A 216 -4.49 22.78 11.47
CA TRP A 216 -4.98 21.41 11.57
C TRP A 216 -6.47 21.26 11.22
N ASP A 217 -7.21 22.35 11.08
CA ASP A 217 -8.68 22.31 10.97
C ASP A 217 -9.12 21.57 9.70
N ASP A 218 -8.49 21.87 8.56
CA ASP A 218 -8.76 21.19 7.28
C ASP A 218 -8.56 19.67 7.36
N VAL A 219 -7.54 19.22 8.09
CA VAL A 219 -7.26 17.80 8.30
C VAL A 219 -8.36 17.16 9.15
N GLU A 220 -8.82 17.85 10.18
CA GLU A 220 -9.88 17.38 11.09
C GLU A 220 -11.21 17.27 10.38
N ASP A 221 -11.58 18.28 9.60
CA ASP A 221 -12.81 18.30 8.80
C ASP A 221 -12.83 17.15 7.78
N SER A 222 -11.71 16.92 7.08
CA SER A 222 -11.59 15.79 6.15
C SER A 222 -11.65 14.45 6.87
N LEU A 223 -10.98 14.28 8.01
CA LEU A 223 -11.04 13.04 8.79
C LEU A 223 -12.44 12.76 9.35
N ASP A 224 -13.16 13.78 9.81
CA ASP A 224 -14.54 13.64 10.26
C ASP A 224 -15.47 13.27 9.09
N THR A 225 -15.25 13.85 7.92
CA THR A 225 -15.93 13.44 6.68
C THR A 225 -15.64 11.97 6.34
N VAL A 226 -14.38 11.51 6.43
CA VAL A 226 -14.02 10.10 6.22
C VAL A 226 -14.76 9.19 7.21
N ARG A 227 -14.77 9.53 8.50
CA ARG A 227 -15.48 8.76 9.53
C ARG A 227 -16.96 8.60 9.20
N ASP A 228 -17.61 9.69 8.80
CA ASP A 228 -19.05 9.70 8.54
C ASP A 228 -19.38 8.94 7.25
N LEU A 229 -18.53 9.03 6.21
CA LEU A 229 -18.62 8.23 4.98
C LEU A 229 -18.40 6.74 5.24
N LEU A 230 -17.44 6.35 6.10
CA LEU A 230 -17.22 4.96 6.49
C LEU A 230 -18.47 4.39 7.21
N LYS A 231 -19.10 5.16 8.11
CA LYS A 231 -20.35 4.76 8.78
C LYS A 231 -21.52 4.63 7.80
N ALA A 232 -21.57 5.47 6.77
CA ALA A 232 -22.56 5.43 5.71
C ALA A 232 -22.28 4.35 4.65
N ASN A 233 -21.23 3.54 4.81
CA ASN A 233 -20.74 2.56 3.82
C ASN A 233 -20.37 3.17 2.45
N ASN A 234 -20.06 4.47 2.39
CA ASN A 234 -19.58 5.12 1.17
C ASN A 234 -18.04 5.07 1.11
N PHE A 235 -17.52 3.86 0.87
CA PHE A 235 -16.10 3.57 0.95
C PHE A 235 -15.27 4.24 -0.15
N VAL A 236 -15.87 4.47 -1.33
CA VAL A 236 -15.20 5.12 -2.45
C VAL A 236 -14.90 6.58 -2.12
N LYS A 237 -15.91 7.34 -1.65
CA LYS A 237 -15.70 8.71 -1.16
C LYS A 237 -14.82 8.74 0.07
N ALA A 238 -15.00 7.80 1.01
CA ALA A 238 -14.16 7.74 2.21
C ALA A 238 -12.67 7.62 1.87
N GLY A 239 -12.32 6.76 0.91
CA GLY A 239 -10.94 6.65 0.44
C GLY A 239 -10.42 7.92 -0.22
N ALA A 240 -11.22 8.58 -1.06
CA ALA A 240 -10.84 9.83 -1.70
C ALA A 240 -10.58 10.97 -0.69
N PHE A 241 -11.47 11.15 0.29
CA PHE A 241 -11.28 12.12 1.36
C PHE A 241 -10.11 11.75 2.28
N LEU A 242 -9.82 10.46 2.46
CA LEU A 242 -8.67 10.02 3.26
C LEU A 242 -7.34 10.37 2.58
N VAL A 243 -7.26 10.32 1.25
CA VAL A 243 -6.10 10.83 0.50
C VAL A 243 -5.95 12.34 0.72
N ALA A 244 -7.04 13.11 0.57
CA ALA A 244 -7.03 14.56 0.79
C ALA A 244 -6.56 14.93 2.21
N ALA A 245 -7.10 14.24 3.23
CA ALA A 245 -6.67 14.41 4.62
C ALA A 245 -5.17 14.13 4.82
N GLY A 246 -4.64 13.12 4.12
CA GLY A 246 -3.21 12.80 4.15
C GLY A 246 -2.34 13.94 3.61
N GLU A 247 -2.74 14.55 2.50
CA GLU A 247 -2.02 15.70 1.92
C GLU A 247 -2.13 16.96 2.80
N GLN A 248 -3.33 17.25 3.30
CA GLN A 248 -3.53 18.36 4.25
C GLN A 248 -2.67 18.19 5.51
N TYR A 249 -2.56 16.96 6.03
CA TYR A 249 -1.70 16.66 7.18
C TYR A 249 -0.23 16.95 6.87
N LYS A 250 0.28 16.58 5.69
CA LYS A 250 1.66 16.86 5.28
C LYS A 250 1.93 18.37 5.19
N VAL A 251 0.99 19.15 4.64
CA VAL A 251 1.09 20.62 4.59
C VAL A 251 1.12 21.22 5.99
N ALA A 252 0.20 20.81 6.87
CA ALA A 252 0.14 21.28 8.25
C ALA A 252 1.40 20.90 9.05
N LEU A 253 1.87 19.66 8.90
CA LEU A 253 3.12 19.17 9.51
C LEU A 253 4.31 19.99 9.03
N LYS A 254 4.40 20.34 7.75
CA LYS A 254 5.48 21.17 7.21
C LYS A 254 5.47 22.58 7.84
N LYS A 255 4.30 23.23 7.95
CA LYS A 255 4.13 24.53 8.62
C LYS A 255 4.60 24.45 10.09
N PHE A 256 4.16 23.43 10.82
CA PHE A 256 4.56 23.18 12.22
C PHE A 256 6.08 22.94 12.35
N VAL A 257 6.65 22.08 11.52
CA VAL A 257 8.08 21.74 11.52
C VAL A 257 8.94 22.93 11.13
N LYS A 258 8.54 23.73 10.14
CA LYS A 258 9.29 24.92 9.72
C LYS A 258 9.39 25.92 10.87
N TRP A 259 8.30 26.12 11.59
CA TRP A 259 8.31 26.91 12.81
C TRP A 259 9.21 26.30 13.89
N LYS A 260 9.07 24.99 14.14
CA LYS A 260 9.88 24.25 15.13
C LYS A 260 11.38 24.32 14.83
N ASN A 261 11.78 24.13 13.57
CA ASN A 261 13.16 24.20 13.11
C ASN A 261 13.72 25.63 13.14
N GLY A 262 12.86 26.66 13.14
CA GLY A 262 13.27 28.03 13.45
C GLY A 262 13.85 28.16 14.86
N PHE A 263 13.56 27.23 15.77
CA PHE A 263 14.15 27.15 17.12
C PHE A 263 15.43 26.29 17.19
N GLU A 264 15.57 25.30 16.30
CA GLU A 264 16.67 24.35 16.28
C GLU A 264 17.58 24.65 15.08
N THR A 265 18.65 25.44 15.27
CA THR A 265 19.69 25.67 14.25
C THR A 265 20.42 24.36 13.95
N GLY A 266 19.85 23.51 13.10
CA GLY A 266 20.35 22.16 12.82
C GLY A 266 19.36 21.32 12.03
N ALA A 267 19.09 21.70 10.79
CA ALA A 267 18.24 20.95 9.87
C ALA A 267 18.80 19.54 9.61
N GLY A 268 18.02 18.49 9.89
CA GLY A 268 18.42 17.15 9.48
C GLY A 268 17.45 15.99 9.66
N ARG A 269 16.31 16.11 10.39
CA ARG A 269 15.56 14.89 10.78
C ARG A 269 14.03 14.91 10.66
N THR A 270 13.42 15.75 9.82
CA THR A 270 11.94 15.74 9.72
C THR A 270 11.37 14.68 8.75
N TYR A 271 12.18 14.06 7.90
CA TYR A 271 11.63 13.24 6.81
C TYR A 271 11.12 11.84 7.21
N VAL A 272 11.28 11.41 8.46
CA VAL A 272 10.96 10.01 8.86
C VAL A 272 9.49 9.80 9.23
N ALA A 273 8.74 10.84 9.62
CA ALA A 273 7.33 10.68 10.03
C ALA A 273 6.31 10.63 8.88
N ILE A 274 6.68 11.07 7.67
CA ILE A 274 5.77 11.17 6.52
C ILE A 274 5.49 9.81 5.85
N GLY A 275 6.26 8.77 6.18
CA GLY A 275 6.14 7.43 5.57
C GLY A 275 4.96 6.57 6.03
N VAL A 276 4.06 7.06 6.89
CA VAL A 276 3.08 6.20 7.58
C VAL A 276 1.83 5.89 6.73
N ILE A 277 1.55 6.66 5.69
CA ILE A 277 0.31 6.51 4.90
C ILE A 277 0.63 6.42 3.41
N SER A 278 0.26 5.31 2.80
CA SER A 278 0.45 5.10 1.36
C SER A 278 -0.84 5.46 0.61
N VAL A 279 -0.76 6.50 -0.20
CA VAL A 279 -1.86 6.95 -1.07
C VAL A 279 -2.30 5.83 -2.00
N ALA A 280 -1.34 5.11 -2.59
CA ALA A 280 -1.62 3.96 -3.45
C ALA A 280 -2.42 2.87 -2.72
N ILE A 281 -2.12 2.62 -1.45
CA ILE A 281 -2.86 1.67 -0.58
C ILE A 281 -4.30 2.14 -0.39
N ILE A 282 -4.53 3.43 -0.11
CA ILE A 282 -5.87 3.99 0.08
C ILE A 282 -6.69 3.92 -1.21
N VAL A 283 -6.12 4.37 -2.33
CA VAL A 283 -6.79 4.40 -3.65
C VAL A 283 -7.15 2.99 -4.10
N ALA A 284 -6.23 2.03 -3.94
CA ALA A 284 -6.51 0.65 -4.28
C ALA A 284 -7.63 0.03 -3.44
N ALA A 285 -7.69 0.33 -2.14
CA ALA A 285 -8.77 -0.13 -1.28
C ALA A 285 -10.12 0.47 -1.70
N ALA A 286 -10.16 1.77 -2.02
CA ALA A 286 -11.36 2.43 -2.53
C ALA A 286 -11.84 1.85 -3.86
N ALA A 287 -10.91 1.49 -4.76
CA ALA A 287 -11.21 0.93 -6.07
C ALA A 287 -11.96 -0.40 -6.00
N VAL A 288 -11.71 -1.23 -4.98
CA VAL A 288 -12.45 -2.49 -4.77
C VAL A 288 -13.95 -2.25 -4.64
N PHE A 289 -14.35 -1.19 -3.94
CA PHE A 289 -15.76 -0.85 -3.75
C PHE A 289 -16.39 -0.20 -4.98
N ALA A 290 -15.62 0.57 -5.75
CA ALA A 290 -16.08 1.13 -7.02
C ALA A 290 -16.44 0.01 -8.02
N VAL A 291 -15.60 -1.03 -8.10
CA VAL A 291 -15.85 -2.20 -8.96
C VAL A 291 -16.97 -3.09 -8.41
N GLY A 292 -17.05 -3.29 -7.09
CA GLY A 292 -18.11 -4.08 -6.47
C GLY A 292 -19.52 -3.50 -6.65
N ALA A 293 -19.67 -2.18 -6.54
CA ALA A 293 -20.94 -1.49 -6.77
C ALA A 293 -21.44 -1.66 -8.22
N ALA A 294 -20.53 -1.76 -9.19
CA ALA A 294 -20.82 -2.02 -10.60
C ALA A 294 -21.47 -3.37 -10.85
N ALA A 295 -20.92 -4.42 -10.23
CA ALA A 295 -21.42 -5.78 -10.37
C ALA A 295 -22.84 -5.93 -9.80
N ALA A 296 -23.15 -5.22 -8.71
CA ALA A 296 -24.49 -5.18 -8.13
C ALA A 296 -25.49 -4.35 -8.97
N GLY A 297 -25.05 -3.22 -9.55
CA GLY A 297 -25.88 -2.37 -10.42
C GLY A 297 -26.18 -2.99 -11.79
N ALA A 298 -25.24 -3.74 -12.37
CA ALA A 298 -25.45 -4.46 -13.64
C ALA A 298 -26.52 -5.56 -13.54
N ALA A 299 -26.82 -6.05 -12.34
CA ALA A 299 -27.91 -7.01 -12.11
C ALA A 299 -29.31 -6.35 -12.02
N ALA A 300 -29.37 -5.02 -11.86
CA ALA A 300 -30.62 -4.28 -11.58
C ALA A 300 -30.98 -3.20 -12.63
N GLY A 301 -30.08 -2.85 -13.56
CA GLY A 301 -30.32 -1.84 -14.60
C GLY A 301 -29.73 -2.24 -15.96
N THR A 302 -30.11 -1.52 -17.02
CA THR A 302 -29.53 -1.66 -18.37
C THR A 302 -28.01 -1.55 -18.29
N ALA A 303 -27.31 -2.60 -18.72
CA ALA A 303 -25.87 -2.81 -18.51
C ALA A 303 -24.96 -1.63 -18.92
N THR A 304 -25.44 -0.74 -19.79
CA THR A 304 -24.72 0.41 -20.33
C THR A 304 -24.50 1.55 -19.33
N GLU A 305 -25.48 1.85 -18.46
CA GLU A 305 -25.38 3.00 -17.52
C GLU A 305 -24.50 2.67 -16.30
N GLY A 306 -24.59 1.44 -15.78
CA GLY A 306 -23.75 0.96 -14.68
C GLY A 306 -22.26 0.88 -15.05
N ALA A 307 -21.94 0.51 -16.28
CA ALA A 307 -20.55 0.44 -16.76
C ALA A 307 -19.89 1.83 -16.86
N ALA A 308 -20.64 2.86 -17.27
CA ALA A 308 -20.13 4.22 -17.40
C ALA A 308 -19.83 4.86 -16.03
N ALA A 309 -20.72 4.73 -15.05
CA ALA A 309 -20.52 5.24 -13.69
C ALA A 309 -19.28 4.61 -13.01
N THR A 310 -19.05 3.33 -13.26
CA THR A 310 -17.92 2.56 -12.71
C THR A 310 -16.58 2.99 -13.29
N THR A 311 -16.55 3.15 -14.62
CA THR A 311 -15.35 3.62 -15.34
C THR A 311 -14.97 5.02 -14.84
N ASN A 312 -15.96 5.88 -14.61
CA ASN A 312 -15.76 7.23 -14.09
C ASN A 312 -15.21 7.22 -12.64
N ALA A 313 -15.72 6.37 -11.76
CA ALA A 313 -15.22 6.26 -10.38
C ALA A 313 -13.77 5.75 -10.33
N ALA A 314 -13.44 4.71 -11.10
CA ALA A 314 -12.08 4.18 -11.20
C ALA A 314 -11.10 5.21 -11.80
N GLN A 315 -11.50 5.91 -12.87
CA GLN A 315 -10.69 6.98 -13.45
C GLN A 315 -10.48 8.15 -12.49
N THR A 316 -11.51 8.50 -11.70
CA THR A 316 -11.41 9.56 -10.68
C THR A 316 -10.45 9.17 -9.57
N LEU A 317 -10.46 7.91 -9.12
CA LEU A 317 -9.51 7.38 -8.15
C LEU A 317 -8.06 7.38 -8.67
N ILE A 318 -7.85 7.01 -9.93
CA ILE A 318 -6.53 7.12 -10.59
C ILE A 318 -6.07 8.58 -10.65
N ARG A 319 -6.97 9.51 -11.00
CA ARG A 319 -6.66 10.94 -11.00
C ARG A 319 -6.28 11.44 -9.60
N ILE A 320 -7.01 11.04 -8.56
CA ILE A 320 -6.70 11.37 -7.17
C ILE A 320 -5.31 10.86 -6.78
N GLN A 321 -4.95 9.64 -7.18
CA GLN A 321 -3.61 9.11 -6.95
C GLN A 321 -2.53 9.97 -7.60
N LEU A 322 -2.69 10.30 -8.89
CA LEU A 322 -1.72 11.10 -9.64
C LEU A 322 -1.57 12.50 -9.04
N LEU A 323 -2.68 13.15 -8.69
CA LEU A 323 -2.66 14.48 -8.04
C LEU A 323 -1.95 14.42 -6.68
N SER A 324 -2.14 13.35 -5.91
CA SER A 324 -1.45 13.18 -4.63
C SER A 324 0.05 12.89 -4.80
N GLU A 325 0.46 12.11 -5.81
CA GLU A 325 1.88 11.95 -6.17
C GLU A 325 2.53 13.29 -6.58
N GLN A 326 1.78 14.14 -7.28
CA GLN A 326 2.22 15.51 -7.59
C GLN A 326 2.32 16.37 -6.32
N ALA A 327 1.30 16.37 -5.45
CA ALA A 327 1.32 17.08 -4.19
C ALA A 327 2.51 16.68 -3.32
N ASP A 328 2.80 15.38 -3.22
CA ASP A 328 3.97 14.86 -2.51
C ASP A 328 5.30 15.42 -3.05
N THR A 329 5.40 15.55 -4.38
CA THR A 329 6.56 16.13 -5.05
C THR A 329 6.70 17.60 -4.68
N PHE A 330 5.62 18.39 -4.74
CA PHE A 330 5.62 19.79 -4.34
C PHE A 330 5.86 19.99 -2.84
N ILE A 331 5.41 19.08 -1.98
CA ILE A 331 5.66 19.17 -0.55
C ILE A 331 7.14 18.90 -0.24
N ARG A 332 7.76 17.93 -0.94
CA ARG A 332 9.17 17.58 -0.80
C ARG A 332 10.11 18.69 -1.26
N ILE A 333 9.79 19.39 -2.35
CA ILE A 333 10.54 20.57 -2.79
C ILE A 333 10.31 21.67 -1.73
N ALA A 334 11.38 22.10 -1.07
CA ALA A 334 11.32 22.87 0.18
C ALA A 334 10.59 24.23 0.08
N SER A 335 10.21 24.68 -1.11
CA SER A 335 9.75 26.05 -1.42
C SER A 335 8.27 26.19 -1.82
N SER A 336 7.55 25.10 -2.10
CA SER A 336 6.30 25.12 -2.88
C SER A 336 5.01 24.87 -2.07
N GLU A 337 4.96 25.29 -0.80
CA GLU A 337 3.76 25.10 0.06
C GLU A 337 2.47 25.65 -0.57
N GLY A 338 2.53 26.86 -1.14
CA GLY A 338 1.39 27.48 -1.82
C GLY A 338 1.00 26.79 -3.14
N GLU A 339 1.84 25.90 -3.67
CA GLU A 339 1.56 25.16 -4.91
C GLU A 339 0.86 23.82 -4.65
N ALA A 340 0.94 23.30 -3.42
CA ALA A 340 0.24 22.07 -3.02
C ALA A 340 -1.24 22.32 -2.67
N GLU A 341 -1.58 23.48 -2.09
CA GLU A 341 -2.95 23.83 -1.67
C GLU A 341 -3.97 23.77 -2.85
N PRO A 342 -3.68 24.33 -4.05
CA PRO A 342 -4.56 24.18 -5.22
C PRO A 342 -4.76 22.72 -5.65
N ILE A 343 -3.71 21.89 -5.56
CA ILE A 343 -3.79 20.47 -5.92
C ILE A 343 -4.69 19.72 -4.92
N ILE A 344 -4.58 20.04 -3.62
CA ILE A 344 -5.45 19.48 -2.58
C ILE A 344 -6.91 19.87 -2.83
N GLU A 345 -7.18 21.13 -3.21
CA GLU A 345 -8.53 21.56 -3.59
C GLU A 345 -9.07 20.78 -4.80
N GLU A 346 -8.23 20.50 -5.80
CA GLU A 346 -8.61 19.64 -6.93
C GLU A 346 -8.93 18.21 -6.48
N ILE A 347 -8.14 17.64 -5.56
CA ILE A 347 -8.41 16.32 -4.97
C ILE A 347 -9.76 16.34 -4.25
N LEU A 348 -10.04 17.35 -3.42
CA LEU A 348 -11.31 17.49 -2.71
C LEU A 348 -12.49 17.67 -3.66
N LYS A 349 -12.32 18.46 -4.72
CA LYS A 349 -13.34 18.64 -5.76
C LYS A 349 -13.63 17.32 -6.47
N ALA A 350 -12.59 16.57 -6.83
CA ALA A 350 -12.73 15.25 -7.42
C ALA A 350 -13.42 14.26 -6.45
N ALA A 351 -13.04 14.29 -5.16
CA ALA A 351 -13.64 13.44 -4.12
C ALA A 351 -15.13 13.72 -3.93
N ARG A 352 -15.53 14.99 -3.92
CA ARG A 352 -16.95 15.41 -3.81
C ARG A 352 -17.77 15.01 -5.04
N ALA A 353 -17.14 14.95 -6.21
CA ALA A 353 -17.78 14.59 -7.47
C ALA A 353 -17.98 13.07 -7.67
N LEU A 354 -17.40 12.23 -6.81
CA LEU A 354 -17.65 10.80 -6.84
C LEU A 354 -19.14 10.50 -6.54
N PRO A 355 -19.70 9.39 -7.05
CA PRO A 355 -21.08 8.98 -6.76
C PRO A 355 -21.29 8.61 -5.29
#